data_AF-A0A7C9IMP5-F1
#
_entry.id   AF-A0A7C9IMP5-F1
#
_cell.length_a   1.000
_cell.length_b   1.000
_cell.length_c   1.000
_cell.angle_alpha   90.00
_cell.angle_beta   90.00
_cell.angle_gamma   90.00
#
_symmetry.space_group_name_H-M   'P 1'
#
loop_
_entity.id
_entity.type
_entity.pdbx_description
1 polymer ?
#
loop_
_entity_poly.entity_id
_entity_poly.type
_entity_poly.pdbx_seq_one_letter_code
_entity_poly.pdbx_strand_id
1 'polypeptide(L)'
;MKGLVCRLLCACLLIAAMAVPALAKKSQQPQNINFGAITCKEFVVEMADSDEESVAFILMWLDGYLSGVSGDTTLNWKTLEGFSGALMEACAKKPGKKVLEVAKEVGINN
;
A
#
# COMPACT_ATOMS: atom_id res chain seq x y z
N MET A 1 -1.37 51.13 37.62
CA MET A 1 -1.41 51.09 36.13
C MET A 1 -0.20 50.41 35.49
N LYS A 2 1.05 50.56 35.98
CA LYS A 2 2.22 49.83 35.42
C LYS A 2 2.19 48.29 35.58
N GLY A 3 1.56 47.78 36.65
CA GLY A 3 1.45 46.33 36.90
C GLY A 3 0.36 45.59 36.09
N LEU A 4 -0.63 46.31 35.55
CA LEU A 4 -1.69 45.71 34.72
C LEU A 4 -1.22 45.51 33.28
N VAL A 5 -0.39 46.44 32.78
CA VAL A 5 0.21 46.39 31.43
C VAL A 5 1.17 45.21 31.30
N CYS A 6 1.93 44.87 32.35
CA CYS A 6 2.88 43.75 32.33
C CYS A 6 2.20 42.36 32.35
N ARG A 7 0.99 42.25 32.93
CA ARG A 7 0.24 40.97 32.94
C ARG A 7 -0.49 40.70 31.62
N LEU A 8 -0.89 41.74 30.89
CA LEU A 8 -1.52 41.60 29.57
C LEU A 8 -0.52 41.23 28.47
N LEU A 9 0.76 41.62 28.61
CA LEU A 9 1.82 41.30 27.64
C LEU A 9 2.27 39.83 27.68
N CYS A 10 2.15 39.14 28.81
CA CYS A 10 2.48 37.70 28.89
C CYS A 10 1.32 36.78 28.45
N ALA A 11 0.08 37.27 28.41
CA ALA A 11 -1.08 36.45 28.06
C ALA A 11 -1.26 36.25 26.54
N CYS A 12 -0.71 37.15 25.72
CA CYS A 12 -0.85 37.06 24.26
C CYS A 12 0.21 36.17 23.58
N LEU A 13 1.31 35.84 24.27
CA LEU A 13 2.39 35.00 23.71
C LEU A 13 2.12 33.48 23.81
N LEU A 14 1.12 33.06 24.59
CA LEU A 14 0.75 31.64 24.73
C LEU A 14 -0.30 31.16 23.71
N ILE A 15 -0.94 32.06 22.97
CA ILE A 15 -2.03 31.70 22.03
C ILE A 15 -1.49 31.42 20.61
N ALA A 16 -0.24 31.80 20.31
CA ALA A 16 0.34 31.65 18.97
C ALA A 16 0.97 30.26 18.69
N ALA A 17 1.05 29.35 19.66
CA ALA A 17 1.72 28.05 19.51
C ALA A 17 0.81 26.90 19.03
N MET A 18 -0.50 27.14 18.80
CA MET A 18 -1.48 26.09 18.47
C MET A 18 -1.84 26.01 16.97
N ALA A 19 -1.19 26.80 16.11
CA ALA A 19 -1.44 26.81 14.67
C ALA A 19 -0.23 26.30 13.88
N VAL A 20 0.39 25.19 14.31
CA VAL A 20 1.00 24.32 13.32
C VAL A 20 -0.16 23.65 12.59
N PRO A 21 -0.39 23.91 11.29
CA PRO A 21 -1.23 23.01 10.53
C PRO A 21 -0.55 21.66 10.69
N ALA A 22 -1.18 20.75 11.43
CA ALA A 22 -0.82 19.35 11.34
C ALA A 22 -0.84 19.07 9.84
N LEU A 23 0.34 18.78 9.27
CA LEU A 23 0.44 18.05 8.02
C LEU A 23 -0.21 16.70 8.32
N ALA A 24 -1.55 16.68 8.37
CA ALA A 24 -2.31 15.50 8.07
C ALA A 24 -1.87 15.18 6.64
N LYS A 25 -0.87 14.28 6.53
CA LYS A 25 -0.65 13.50 5.32
C LYS A 25 -2.06 13.07 4.95
N LYS A 26 -2.64 13.69 3.90
CA LYS A 26 -3.93 13.25 3.37
C LYS A 26 -3.78 11.74 3.33
N SER A 27 -4.57 11.02 4.12
CA SER A 27 -4.69 9.59 3.92
C SER A 27 -5.25 9.48 2.52
N GLN A 28 -4.34 9.38 1.54
CA GLN A 28 -4.69 8.99 0.20
C GLN A 28 -5.25 7.60 0.44
N GLN A 29 -6.58 7.50 0.46
CA GLN A 29 -7.26 6.22 0.40
C GLN A 29 -6.56 5.41 -0.70
N PRO A 30 -6.24 4.12 -0.45
CA PRO A 30 -5.61 3.28 -1.45
C PRO A 30 -6.35 3.46 -2.78
N GLN A 31 -5.63 3.85 -3.82
CA GLN A 31 -6.26 3.98 -5.12
C GLN A 31 -6.69 2.58 -5.57
N ASN A 32 -7.84 2.47 -6.23
CA ASN A 32 -8.30 1.18 -6.70
C ASN A 32 -7.32 0.62 -7.73
N ILE A 33 -6.83 -0.61 -7.50
CA ILE A 33 -6.01 -1.33 -8.47
C ILE A 33 -6.92 -2.16 -9.37
N ASN A 34 -6.90 -1.87 -10.68
CA ASN A 34 -7.58 -2.71 -11.66
C ASN A 34 -6.68 -3.88 -12.08
N PHE A 35 -6.73 -4.98 -11.34
CA PHE A 35 -5.94 -6.19 -11.66
C PHE A 35 -6.25 -6.79 -13.03
N GLY A 36 -7.44 -6.54 -13.59
CA GLY A 36 -7.79 -6.96 -14.96
C GLY A 36 -7.03 -6.20 -16.05
N ALA A 37 -6.42 -5.06 -15.73
CA ALA A 37 -5.76 -4.19 -16.70
C ALA A 37 -4.32 -3.80 -16.34
N ILE A 38 -3.92 -3.85 -15.08
CA ILE A 38 -2.58 -3.44 -14.66
C ILE A 38 -1.50 -4.32 -15.31
N THR A 39 -0.47 -3.67 -15.86
CA THR A 39 0.71 -4.34 -16.40
C THR A 39 1.72 -4.63 -15.29
N CYS A 40 2.61 -5.59 -15.53
CA CYS A 40 3.69 -5.89 -14.60
C CYS A 40 4.60 -4.68 -14.32
N LYS A 41 4.82 -3.81 -15.31
CA LYS A 41 5.57 -2.57 -15.10
C LYS A 41 4.87 -1.65 -14.09
N GLU A 42 3.58 -1.41 -14.27
CA GLU A 42 2.78 -0.55 -13.38
C GLU A 42 2.67 -1.18 -11.99
N PHE A 43 2.50 -2.49 -11.91
CA PHE A 43 2.42 -3.21 -10.65
C PHE A 43 3.70 -3.16 -9.84
N VAL A 44 4.87 -3.29 -10.48
CA VAL A 44 6.15 -3.15 -9.75
C VAL A 44 6.30 -1.75 -9.15
N VAL A 45 5.82 -0.71 -9.85
CA VAL A 45 5.79 0.65 -9.33
C VAL A 45 4.79 0.77 -8.17
N GLU A 46 3.57 0.25 -8.34
CA GLU A 46 2.53 0.24 -7.29
C GLU A 46 3.02 -0.42 -6.00
N MET A 47 3.68 -1.56 -6.11
CA MET A 47 4.24 -2.30 -4.96
C MET A 47 5.39 -1.55 -4.28
N ALA A 48 6.16 -0.75 -5.03
CA ALA A 48 7.26 0.05 -4.49
C ALA A 48 6.78 1.35 -3.81
N ASP A 49 5.66 1.91 -4.29
CA ASP A 49 5.06 3.13 -3.74
C ASP A 49 4.11 2.85 -2.56
N SER A 50 3.71 1.59 -2.37
CA SER A 50 2.84 1.12 -1.31
C SER A 50 3.56 0.89 0.02
N ASP A 51 2.86 1.08 1.14
CA ASP A 51 3.33 0.62 2.45
C ASP A 51 3.20 -0.90 2.63
N GLU A 52 3.88 -1.45 3.64
CA GLU A 52 3.94 -2.89 3.90
C GLU A 52 2.56 -3.51 4.12
N GLU A 53 1.65 -2.79 4.79
CA GLU A 53 0.28 -3.25 5.03
C GLU A 53 -0.52 -3.36 3.73
N SER A 54 -0.44 -2.33 2.88
CA SER A 54 -1.08 -2.31 1.56
C SER A 54 -0.53 -3.41 0.66
N VAL A 55 0.78 -3.62 0.67
CA VAL A 55 1.46 -4.74 -0.03
C VAL A 55 0.91 -6.09 0.44
N ALA A 56 0.76 -6.30 1.75
CA ALA A 56 0.22 -7.53 2.30
C ALA A 56 -1.23 -7.77 1.83
N PHE A 57 -2.08 -6.74 1.82
CA PHE A 57 -3.46 -6.85 1.33
C PHE A 57 -3.52 -7.15 -0.18
N ILE A 58 -2.65 -6.54 -0.98
CA ILE A 58 -2.54 -6.79 -2.42
C ILE A 58 -2.16 -8.25 -2.69
N LEU A 59 -1.16 -8.78 -1.98
CA LEU A 59 -0.72 -10.16 -2.13
C LEU A 59 -1.79 -11.16 -1.68
N MET A 60 -2.50 -10.86 -0.58
CA MET A 60 -3.62 -11.66 -0.11
C MET A 60 -4.78 -11.67 -1.11
N TRP A 61 -5.06 -10.53 -1.76
CA TRP A 61 -6.08 -10.46 -2.80
C TRP A 61 -5.71 -11.32 -4.01
N LEU A 62 -4.43 -11.33 -4.41
CA LEU A 62 -3.93 -12.18 -5.50
C LEU A 62 -4.02 -13.67 -5.16
N ASP A 63 -3.68 -14.06 -3.93
CA ASP A 63 -3.86 -15.42 -3.42
C ASP A 63 -5.34 -15.85 -3.47
N GLY A 64 -6.24 -15.01 -2.94
CA GLY A 64 -7.68 -15.27 -2.97
C GLY A 64 -8.25 -15.34 -4.39
N TYR A 65 -7.77 -14.50 -5.30
CA TYR A 65 -8.15 -14.56 -6.72
C TYR A 65 -7.71 -15.87 -7.36
N LEU A 66 -6.45 -16.28 -7.15
CA LEU A 66 -5.94 -17.54 -7.69
C LEU A 66 -6.67 -18.75 -7.09
N SER A 67 -6.95 -18.72 -5.79
CA SER A 67 -7.78 -19.69 -5.09
C SER A 67 -9.19 -19.80 -5.71
N GLY A 68 -9.84 -18.67 -6.00
CA GLY A 68 -11.13 -18.65 -6.69
C GLY A 68 -11.08 -19.19 -8.12
N VAL A 69 -9.94 -19.06 -8.81
CA VAL A 69 -9.72 -19.60 -10.16
C VAL A 69 -9.40 -21.11 -10.12
N SER A 70 -8.64 -21.58 -9.13
CA SER A 70 -8.18 -22.98 -9.03
C SER A 70 -9.16 -23.88 -8.27
N GLY A 71 -10.02 -23.31 -7.44
CA GLY A 71 -10.82 -24.04 -6.46
C GLY A 71 -10.06 -24.41 -5.19
N ASP A 72 -8.83 -23.92 -5.01
CA ASP A 72 -8.14 -24.04 -3.72
C ASP A 72 -8.86 -23.19 -2.68
N THR A 73 -8.99 -23.72 -1.47
CA THR A 73 -9.66 -23.07 -0.35
C THR A 73 -8.72 -22.88 0.84
N THR A 74 -7.43 -23.16 0.66
CA THR A 74 -6.43 -23.15 1.72
C THR A 74 -5.50 -21.95 1.55
N LEU A 75 -5.49 -21.06 2.54
CA LEU A 75 -4.43 -20.07 2.66
C LEU A 75 -3.16 -20.75 3.18
N ASN A 76 -2.19 -20.93 2.29
CA ASN A 76 -0.90 -21.55 2.62
C ASN A 76 0.18 -20.48 2.79
N TRP A 77 0.51 -20.17 4.04
CA TRP A 77 1.48 -19.12 4.39
C TRP A 77 2.87 -19.35 3.79
N LYS A 78 3.29 -20.61 3.64
CA LYS A 78 4.62 -20.95 3.13
C LYS A 78 4.73 -20.68 1.62
N THR A 79 3.67 -20.98 0.87
CA THR A 79 3.65 -20.77 -0.57
C THR A 79 3.38 -19.32 -0.93
N LEU A 80 2.61 -18.59 -0.11
CA LEU A 80 2.38 -17.15 -0.27
C LEU A 80 3.68 -16.33 -0.22
N GLU A 81 4.57 -16.64 0.73
CA GLU A 81 5.88 -15.98 0.83
C GLU A 81 6.70 -16.19 -0.46
N GLY A 82 6.81 -17.42 -0.93
CA GLY A 82 7.53 -17.74 -2.17
C GLY A 82 6.88 -17.16 -3.44
N PHE A 83 5.55 -17.13 -3.49
CA PHE A 83 4.78 -16.57 -4.58
C PHE A 83 5.09 -15.08 -4.79
N SER A 84 5.15 -14.30 -3.70
CA SER A 84 5.40 -12.85 -3.77
C SER A 84 6.70 -12.51 -4.52
N GLY A 85 7.81 -13.16 -4.15
CA GLY A 85 9.11 -12.97 -4.80
C GLY A 85 9.12 -13.44 -6.24
N ALA A 86 8.55 -14.62 -6.50
CA ALA A 86 8.48 -15.19 -7.84
C ALA A 86 7.64 -14.34 -8.80
N LEU A 87 6.51 -13.78 -8.33
CA LEU A 87 5.68 -12.86 -9.09
C LEU A 87 6.45 -11.59 -9.46
N MET A 88 7.13 -10.97 -8.50
CA MET A 88 7.91 -9.76 -8.74
C MET A 88 9.05 -10.00 -9.74
N GLU A 89 9.76 -11.12 -9.61
CA GLU A 89 10.81 -11.52 -10.56
C GLU A 89 10.25 -11.77 -11.97
N ALA A 90 9.15 -12.51 -12.07
CA ALA A 90 8.50 -12.78 -13.34
C ALA A 90 7.97 -11.49 -14.00
N CYS A 91 7.40 -10.59 -13.21
CA CYS A 91 6.93 -9.29 -13.69
C CYS A 91 8.06 -8.40 -14.18
N ALA A 92 9.21 -8.38 -13.50
CA ALA A 92 10.39 -7.64 -13.96
C ALA A 92 10.87 -8.12 -15.34
N LYS A 93 10.75 -9.42 -15.63
CA LYS A 93 11.10 -10.01 -16.95
C LYS A 93 10.04 -9.79 -18.03
N LYS A 94 8.79 -9.49 -17.64
CA LYS A 94 7.63 -9.38 -18.54
C LYS A 94 6.87 -8.06 -18.36
N PRO A 95 7.52 -6.88 -18.50
CA PRO A 95 6.94 -5.60 -18.08
C PRO A 95 5.61 -5.22 -18.77
N GLY A 96 5.40 -5.65 -20.02
CA GLY A 96 4.17 -5.37 -20.78
C GLY A 96 3.02 -6.36 -20.55
N LYS A 97 3.25 -7.47 -19.84
CA LYS A 97 2.20 -8.47 -19.57
C LYS A 97 1.28 -8.00 -18.45
N LYS A 98 0.02 -8.47 -18.47
CA LYS A 98 -0.93 -8.22 -17.39
C LYS A 98 -0.53 -9.03 -16.16
N VAL A 99 -0.65 -8.45 -14.97
CA VAL A 99 -0.24 -9.11 -13.72
C VAL A 99 -0.97 -10.42 -13.50
N LEU A 100 -2.28 -10.46 -13.76
CA LEU A 100 -3.06 -11.70 -13.58
C LEU A 100 -2.68 -12.82 -14.56
N GLU A 101 -2.16 -12.50 -15.75
CA GLU A 101 -1.60 -13.52 -16.65
C GLU A 101 -0.34 -14.12 -16.02
N VAL A 102 0.58 -13.26 -15.56
CA VAL A 102 1.85 -13.69 -14.96
C VAL A 102 1.62 -14.43 -13.64
N ALA A 103 0.69 -13.97 -12.80
CA ALA A 103 0.35 -14.61 -11.53
C ALA A 103 -0.18 -16.05 -11.74
N LYS A 104 -0.96 -16.29 -12.79
CA LYS A 104 -1.43 -17.62 -13.16
C LYS A 104 -0.31 -18.53 -13.68
N GLU A 105 0.65 -17.97 -14.43
CA GLU A 105 1.81 -18.70 -14.91
C GLU A 105 2.76 -19.10 -13.77
N VAL A 106 2.94 -18.21 -12.78
CA VAL A 106 3.74 -18.49 -11.59
C VAL A 106 3.03 -19.52 -10.70
N GLY A 107 1.74 -19.29 -10.43
CA GLY A 107 0.91 -20.15 -9.61
C GLY A 107 1.29 -20.13 -8.12
N ILE A 108 0.40 -20.66 -7.29
CA ILE A 108 0.66 -20.98 -5.88
C ILE A 108 0.71 -22.51 -5.82
N ASN A 109 1.88 -23.08 -6.04
CA ASN A 109 2.05 -24.53 -6.01
C ASN A 109 2.17 -25.00 -4.56
N ASN A 110 1.30 -25.94 -4.17
CA ASN A 110 1.27 -26.57 -2.83
C ASN A 110 2.47 -27.48 -2.57
#